data_AF-A0AAW7DEN0-F1
#
_entry.id   AF-A0AAW7DEN0-F1
#
_cell.length_a   1.000
_cell.length_b   1.000
_cell.length_c   1.000
_cell.angle_alpha   90.00
_cell.angle_beta   90.00
_cell.angle_gamma   90.00
#
_symmetry.space_group_name_H-M   'P 1'
#
loop_
_entity.id
_entity.type
_entity.pdbx_description
1 polymer ?
#
loop_
_entity_poly.entity_id
_entity_poly.type
_entity_poly.pdbx_seq_one_letter_code
_entity_poly.pdbx_strand_id
1 'polypeptide(L)'
;MYDYENANKSNKLQKVTDSSLTLGFNDGNKTGNDYTYDVNGNLTKDLNKGIAGITYNFLNLPTEVLWNATKKINYTYNGAGVKLNKVVTDGTTVSTTEYLYGFQYKDGVLQFFPTAEGYVNAITAGAVGYNYVYNMTDHFDS
;
A
#
# COMPACT_ATOMS: atom_id res chain seq x y z
N MET A 1 -16.85 12.99 -12.51
CA MET A 1 -17.87 13.22 -11.48
C MET A 1 -17.56 12.33 -10.30
N TYR A 2 -17.70 12.85 -9.08
CA TYR A 2 -17.48 12.11 -7.83
C TYR A 2 -18.84 11.94 -7.13
N ASP A 3 -19.17 10.71 -6.75
CA ASP A 3 -20.36 10.40 -5.98
C ASP A 3 -19.97 9.88 -4.60
N TYR A 4 -20.59 10.40 -3.54
CA TYR A 4 -20.33 10.03 -2.15
C TYR A 4 -21.59 9.44 -1.49
N GLU A 5 -21.38 8.65 -0.44
CA GLU A 5 -22.46 8.05 0.35
C GLU A 5 -23.43 9.11 0.91
N ASN A 6 -24.62 8.65 1.32
CA ASN A 6 -25.68 9.49 1.91
C ASN A 6 -26.08 10.67 1.00
N ALA A 7 -26.29 10.39 -0.29
CA ALA A 7 -26.64 11.38 -1.30
C ALA A 7 -25.69 12.59 -1.30
N ASN A 8 -24.38 12.31 -1.34
CA ASN A 8 -23.31 13.32 -1.34
C ASN A 8 -23.14 14.12 -0.04
N LYS A 9 -23.61 13.61 1.11
CA LYS A 9 -23.44 14.25 2.43
C LYS A 9 -22.39 13.56 3.31
N SER A 10 -21.73 12.53 2.79
CA SER A 10 -20.64 11.81 3.45
C SER A 10 -19.27 12.23 2.89
N ASN A 11 -18.20 11.89 3.62
CA ASN A 11 -16.83 11.93 3.12
C ASN A 11 -16.36 10.59 2.51
N LYS A 12 -17.26 9.59 2.44
CA LYS A 12 -17.00 8.27 1.85
C LYS A 12 -17.36 8.27 0.37
N LEU A 13 -16.34 8.21 -0.50
CA LEU A 13 -16.49 8.18 -1.95
C LEU A 13 -17.05 6.83 -2.40
N GLN A 14 -18.06 6.80 -3.26
CA GLN A 14 -18.64 5.55 -3.79
C GLN A 14 -18.09 5.18 -5.15
N LYS A 15 -17.89 6.16 -6.04
CA LYS A 15 -17.35 5.96 -7.39
C LYS A 15 -16.84 7.26 -7.99
N VAL A 16 -16.02 7.13 -9.03
CA VAL A 16 -15.60 8.23 -9.89
C VAL A 16 -15.97 7.90 -11.32
N THR A 17 -16.87 8.67 -11.91
CA THR A 17 -17.21 8.54 -13.32
C THR A 17 -16.43 9.57 -14.13
N ASP A 18 -15.52 9.11 -14.98
CA ASP A 18 -14.80 9.93 -15.95
C ASP A 18 -15.10 9.41 -17.36
N SER A 19 -15.52 10.29 -18.26
CA SER A 19 -15.86 9.94 -19.64
C SER A 19 -14.63 9.82 -20.54
N SER A 20 -13.46 10.25 -20.07
CA SER A 20 -12.22 10.17 -20.83
C SER A 20 -11.67 8.73 -20.88
N LEU A 21 -11.19 8.32 -22.06
CA LEU A 21 -10.68 6.96 -22.32
C LEU A 21 -9.16 6.87 -22.43
N THR A 22 -8.45 8.01 -22.43
CA THR A 22 -7.01 8.07 -22.73
C THR A 22 -6.19 8.90 -21.74
N LEU A 23 -6.82 9.81 -21.00
CA LEU A 23 -6.19 10.69 -20.00
C LEU A 23 -7.14 10.87 -18.81
N GLY A 24 -6.63 10.97 -17.59
CA GLY A 24 -7.47 11.18 -16.41
C GLY A 24 -7.68 9.93 -15.58
N PHE A 25 -8.82 9.84 -14.88
CA PHE A 25 -9.10 8.73 -13.97
C PHE A 25 -9.43 7.46 -14.76
N ASN A 26 -8.68 6.39 -14.52
CA ASN A 26 -8.96 5.09 -15.14
C ASN A 26 -10.08 4.38 -14.37
N ASP A 27 -11.32 4.60 -14.81
CA ASP A 27 -12.50 3.87 -14.34
C ASP A 27 -12.48 2.42 -14.88
N GLY A 28 -11.85 1.54 -14.09
CA GLY A 28 -11.69 0.13 -14.38
C GLY A 28 -12.97 -0.69 -14.15
N ASN A 29 -13.92 -0.17 -13.36
CA ASN A 29 -15.19 -0.81 -13.07
C ASN A 29 -16.38 0.12 -13.38
N LYS A 30 -16.90 0.03 -14.60
CA LYS A 30 -17.92 0.95 -15.11
C LYS A 30 -19.34 0.71 -14.57
N THR A 31 -19.52 -0.15 -13.58
CA THR A 31 -20.84 -0.55 -13.07
C THR A 31 -20.90 -0.56 -11.56
N GLY A 32 -21.97 0.02 -11.00
CA GLY A 32 -22.18 0.07 -9.56
C GLY A 32 -21.27 1.07 -8.84
N ASN A 33 -20.99 0.78 -7.57
CA ASN A 33 -20.07 1.52 -6.73
C ASN A 33 -18.74 0.76 -6.63
N ASP A 34 -17.63 1.50 -6.66
CA ASP A 34 -16.28 0.93 -6.70
C ASP A 34 -15.66 0.76 -5.32
N TYR A 35 -16.06 1.64 -4.40
CA TYR A 35 -15.49 1.75 -3.08
C TYR A 35 -16.53 1.37 -2.03
N THR A 36 -16.09 0.56 -1.06
CA THR A 36 -16.87 0.24 0.14
C THR A 36 -16.03 0.48 1.37
N TYR A 37 -16.68 0.68 2.52
CA TYR A 37 -16.01 0.97 3.78
C TYR A 37 -16.55 0.10 4.90
N ASP A 38 -15.72 -0.16 5.92
CA ASP A 38 -16.20 -0.69 7.18
C ASP A 38 -16.85 0.40 8.05
N VAL A 39 -17.32 0.00 9.24
CA VAL A 39 -17.96 0.89 10.22
C VAL A 39 -17.02 1.97 10.75
N ASN A 40 -15.71 1.71 10.80
CA ASN A 40 -14.69 2.65 11.23
C ASN A 40 -14.28 3.61 10.09
N GLY A 41 -14.78 3.38 8.88
CA GLY A 41 -14.50 4.19 7.71
C GLY A 41 -13.24 3.77 6.95
N ASN A 42 -12.66 2.60 7.25
CA ASN A 42 -11.55 2.06 6.47
C ASN A 42 -12.08 1.50 5.14
N LEU A 43 -11.31 1.68 4.07
CA LEU A 43 -11.65 1.16 2.74
C LEU A 43 -11.63 -0.37 2.73
N THR A 44 -12.72 -1.03 2.34
CA THR A 44 -12.80 -2.50 2.26
C THR A 44 -12.76 -3.04 0.84
N LYS A 45 -13.02 -2.22 -0.18
CA LYS A 45 -12.92 -2.58 -1.61
C LYS A 45 -12.51 -1.38 -2.45
N ASP A 46 -11.82 -1.65 -3.56
CA ASP A 46 -11.52 -0.70 -4.64
C ASP A 46 -11.56 -1.47 -5.96
N LEU A 47 -12.73 -1.49 -6.59
CA LEU A 47 -12.95 -2.26 -7.81
C LEU A 47 -12.20 -1.70 -9.02
N ASN A 48 -11.87 -0.40 -9.02
CA ASN A 48 -11.02 0.21 -10.05
C ASN A 48 -9.60 -0.36 -10.04
N LYS A 49 -9.12 -0.81 -8.87
CA LYS A 49 -7.84 -1.51 -8.71
C LYS A 49 -7.97 -3.03 -8.67
N GLY A 50 -9.18 -3.56 -8.85
CA GLY A 50 -9.50 -4.99 -8.72
C GLY A 50 -9.37 -5.52 -7.29
N ILE A 51 -9.34 -4.66 -6.27
CA ILE A 51 -9.27 -5.06 -4.87
C ILE A 51 -10.66 -5.50 -4.42
N ALA A 52 -10.82 -6.81 -4.25
CA ALA A 52 -12.06 -7.46 -3.87
C ALA A 52 -12.31 -7.43 -2.35
N GLY A 53 -11.27 -7.23 -1.53
CA GLY A 53 -11.40 -7.16 -0.09
C GLY A 53 -10.17 -6.58 0.60
N ILE A 54 -10.39 -5.88 1.71
CA ILE A 54 -9.35 -5.47 2.66
C ILE A 54 -9.85 -5.79 4.07
N THR A 55 -9.04 -6.47 4.85
CA THR A 55 -9.31 -6.74 6.28
C THR A 55 -8.38 -5.93 7.16
N TYR A 56 -8.82 -5.64 8.37
CA TYR A 56 -8.13 -4.77 9.32
C TYR A 56 -8.05 -5.41 10.71
N ASN A 57 -6.99 -5.06 11.46
CA ASN A 57 -6.92 -5.36 12.88
C ASN A 57 -7.61 -4.28 13.74
N PHE A 58 -7.58 -4.46 15.07
CA PHE A 58 -8.19 -3.53 16.04
C PHE A 58 -7.57 -2.12 16.05
N LEU A 59 -6.38 -1.93 15.46
CA LEU A 59 -5.72 -0.64 15.28
C LEU A 59 -6.08 0.03 13.95
N ASN A 60 -7.06 -0.52 13.20
CA ASN A 60 -7.41 -0.09 11.84
C ASN A 60 -6.22 -0.20 10.85
N LEU A 61 -5.29 -1.13 11.08
CA LEU A 61 -4.19 -1.41 10.15
C LEU A 61 -4.57 -2.57 9.21
N PRO A 62 -4.33 -2.47 7.89
CA PRO A 62 -4.66 -3.53 6.95
C PRO A 62 -3.88 -4.81 7.25
N THR A 63 -4.57 -5.94 7.42
CA THR A 63 -4.00 -7.27 7.63
C THR A 63 -4.00 -8.13 6.37
N GLU A 64 -4.96 -7.92 5.47
CA GLU A 64 -5.00 -8.54 4.16
C GLU A 64 -5.54 -7.57 3.11
N VAL A 65 -4.93 -7.55 1.93
CA VAL A 65 -5.47 -6.95 0.71
C VAL A 65 -5.62 -8.07 -0.32
N LEU A 66 -6.86 -8.32 -0.75
CA LEU A 66 -7.24 -9.45 -1.59
C LEU A 66 -7.73 -8.95 -2.95
N TRP A 67 -7.09 -9.39 -4.03
CA TRP A 67 -7.63 -9.27 -5.39
C TRP A 67 -8.39 -10.53 -5.77
N ASN A 68 -7.79 -11.69 -5.53
CA ASN A 68 -8.39 -13.01 -5.74
C ASN A 68 -7.57 -14.08 -4.98
N ALA A 69 -7.96 -15.34 -5.09
CA ALA A 69 -7.33 -16.45 -4.36
C ALA A 69 -5.81 -16.59 -4.59
N THR A 70 -5.29 -16.16 -5.75
CA THR A 70 -3.87 -16.27 -6.10
C THR A 70 -3.16 -14.92 -6.11
N LYS A 71 -3.83 -13.83 -5.76
CA LYS A 71 -3.25 -12.49 -5.72
C LYS A 71 -3.68 -11.73 -4.47
N LYS A 72 -2.77 -11.59 -3.53
CA LYS A 72 -3.03 -10.96 -2.23
C LYS A 72 -1.76 -10.45 -1.55
N ILE A 73 -1.94 -9.58 -0.56
CA ILE A 73 -0.89 -9.14 0.34
C ILE A 73 -1.36 -9.35 1.77
N ASN A 74 -0.57 -10.05 2.58
CA ASN A 74 -0.81 -10.20 4.02
C ASN A 74 0.22 -9.37 4.80
N TYR A 75 -0.20 -8.74 5.89
CA TYR A 75 0.67 -7.94 6.75
C TYR A 75 0.59 -8.43 8.19
N THR A 76 1.74 -8.44 8.87
CA THR A 76 1.81 -8.68 10.32
C THR A 76 2.40 -7.45 11.01
N TYR A 77 1.83 -7.12 12.16
CA TYR A 77 2.25 -6.00 13.01
C TYR A 77 2.50 -6.51 14.43
N ASN A 78 3.34 -5.81 15.18
CA ASN A 78 3.41 -5.99 16.63
C ASN A 78 2.23 -5.29 17.33
N GLY A 79 2.12 -5.44 18.65
CA GLY A 79 1.05 -4.84 19.45
C GLY A 79 1.05 -3.30 19.46
N ALA A 80 2.16 -2.66 19.10
CA ALA A 80 2.26 -1.21 18.95
C ALA A 80 1.92 -0.71 17.53
N GLY A 81 1.51 -1.61 16.63
CA GLY A 81 1.19 -1.26 15.24
C GLY A 81 2.40 -1.11 14.31
N VAL A 82 3.60 -1.48 14.76
CA VAL A 82 4.79 -1.51 13.90
C VAL A 82 4.71 -2.72 12.98
N LYS A 83 4.83 -2.49 11.67
CA LYS A 83 4.84 -3.56 10.66
C LYS A 83 6.09 -4.41 10.84
N LEU A 84 5.91 -5.72 10.93
CA LEU A 84 6.98 -6.71 11.07
C LEU A 84 7.24 -7.44 9.77
N ASN A 85 6.18 -7.76 9.01
CA ASN A 85 6.31 -8.43 7.72
C ASN A 85 5.21 -8.00 6.74
N LYS A 86 5.49 -8.21 5.46
CA LYS A 86 4.48 -8.37 4.41
C LYS A 86 4.78 -9.61 3.59
N VAL A 87 3.75 -10.35 3.21
CA VAL A 87 3.83 -11.47 2.27
C VAL A 87 3.00 -11.09 1.06
N VAL A 88 3.62 -11.07 -0.12
CA VAL A 88 2.96 -10.80 -1.40
C VAL A 88 2.85 -12.11 -2.17
N THR A 89 1.63 -12.51 -2.48
CA THR A 89 1.33 -13.63 -3.39
C THR A 89 0.85 -13.05 -4.71
N ASP A 90 1.48 -13.44 -5.81
CA ASP A 90 1.08 -13.08 -7.18
C ASP A 90 1.20 -14.32 -8.08
N GLY A 91 0.07 -14.98 -8.33
CA GLY A 91 0.02 -16.28 -8.99
C GLY A 91 0.72 -17.35 -8.16
N THR A 92 1.80 -17.91 -8.71
CA THR A 92 2.65 -18.90 -8.04
C THR A 92 3.83 -18.28 -7.29
N THR A 93 4.07 -16.98 -7.49
CA THR A 93 5.20 -16.29 -6.86
C THR A 93 4.79 -15.79 -5.48
N VAL A 94 5.59 -16.13 -4.48
CA VAL A 94 5.44 -15.61 -3.12
C VAL A 94 6.74 -14.92 -2.74
N SER A 95 6.64 -13.68 -2.27
CA SER A 95 7.78 -12.96 -1.70
C SER A 95 7.43 -12.42 -0.34
N THR A 96 8.41 -12.45 0.56
CA THR A 96 8.29 -11.90 1.91
C THR A 96 9.15 -10.66 2.02
N THR A 97 8.67 -9.64 2.71
CA THR A 97 9.51 -8.54 3.16
C THR A 97 9.42 -8.39 4.66
N GLU A 98 10.54 -8.54 5.35
CA GLU A 98 10.66 -8.34 6.79
C GLU A 98 11.16 -6.93 7.11
N TYR A 99 10.65 -6.37 8.20
CA TYR A 99 10.99 -5.03 8.68
C TYR A 99 11.60 -5.11 10.08
N LEU A 100 12.77 -4.50 10.26
CA LEU A 100 13.48 -4.50 11.54
C LEU A 100 14.16 -3.15 11.76
N TYR A 101 13.63 -2.33 12.67
CA TYR A 101 14.19 -1.01 13.00
C TYR A 101 14.52 -0.14 11.77
N GLY A 102 13.62 -0.14 10.77
CA GLY A 102 13.78 0.60 9.52
C GLY A 102 14.52 -0.17 8.41
N PHE A 103 15.24 -1.25 8.73
CA PHE A 103 15.80 -2.16 7.72
C PHE A 103 14.67 -2.94 7.06
N GLN A 104 14.82 -3.18 5.76
CA GLN A 104 13.89 -3.99 4.98
C GLN A 104 14.67 -5.10 4.25
N TYR A 105 14.23 -6.33 4.45
CA TYR A 105 14.78 -7.52 3.81
C TYR A 105 13.71 -8.10 2.92
N LYS A 106 14.01 -8.37 1.65
CA LYS A 106 13.11 -9.09 0.76
C LYS A 106 13.68 -10.49 0.54
N ASP A 107 12.90 -11.50 0.92
CA ASP A 107 13.29 -12.91 0.84
C ASP A 107 14.65 -13.15 1.53
N GLY A 108 14.85 -12.53 2.71
CA GLY A 108 16.09 -12.59 3.49
C GLY A 108 17.24 -11.70 2.97
N VAL A 109 17.08 -11.03 1.83
CA VAL A 109 18.12 -10.17 1.24
C VAL A 109 17.87 -8.71 1.59
N LEU A 110 18.87 -8.02 2.16
CA LEU A 110 18.77 -6.59 2.47
C LEU A 110 18.42 -5.78 1.21
N GLN A 111 17.39 -4.93 1.32
CA GLN A 111 16.95 -4.05 0.23
C GLN A 111 17.08 -2.58 0.60
N PHE A 112 16.81 -2.23 1.86
CA PHE A 112 16.75 -0.84 2.29
C PHE A 112 17.15 -0.70 3.76
N PHE A 113 17.78 0.43 4.11
CA PHE A 113 17.90 0.88 5.50
C PHE A 113 18.08 2.41 5.58
N PRO A 114 17.61 3.05 6.66
CA PRO A 114 17.78 4.49 6.86
C PRO A 114 19.21 4.83 7.32
N THR A 115 19.62 6.06 7.04
CA THR A 115 20.83 6.69 7.61
C THR A 115 20.42 7.98 8.32
N ALA A 116 21.34 8.62 9.07
CA ALA A 116 21.05 9.89 9.72
C ALA A 116 20.68 11.01 8.71
N GLU A 117 21.23 10.95 7.51
CA GLU A 117 21.12 11.98 6.47
C GLU A 117 20.24 11.53 5.28
N GLY A 118 19.55 10.39 5.38
CA GLY A 118 18.78 9.85 4.27
C GLY A 118 18.57 8.34 4.36
N TYR A 119 18.87 7.63 3.28
CA TYR A 119 18.69 6.17 3.22
C TYR A 119 19.55 5.51 2.15
N VAL A 120 19.64 4.19 2.24
CA VAL A 120 20.33 3.32 1.28
C VAL A 120 19.34 2.36 0.64
N ASN A 121 19.40 2.24 -0.68
CA ASN A 121 18.86 1.10 -1.42
C ASN A 121 19.99 0.14 -1.78
N ALA A 122 19.89 -1.11 -1.34
CA ALA A 122 20.83 -2.16 -1.71
C ALA A 122 20.51 -2.67 -3.13
N ILE A 123 21.53 -2.75 -3.97
CA ILE A 123 21.48 -3.33 -5.31
C ILE A 123 22.05 -4.75 -5.18
N THR A 124 21.22 -5.76 -5.41
CA THR A 124 21.60 -7.17 -5.22
C THR A 124 21.65 -7.95 -6.54
N ALA A 125 21.48 -7.27 -7.68
CA ALA A 125 21.63 -7.88 -9.00
C ALA A 125 23.12 -8.01 -9.37
N GLY A 126 23.64 -9.25 -9.35
CA GLY A 126 25.01 -9.58 -9.75
C GLY A 126 26.06 -9.37 -8.65
N ALA A 127 26.24 -8.14 -8.17
CA ALA A 127 27.14 -7.80 -7.06
C ALA A 127 26.43 -6.89 -6.07
N VAL A 128 26.77 -6.99 -4.77
CA VAL A 128 26.21 -6.10 -3.75
C VAL A 128 26.74 -4.68 -3.97
N GLY A 129 25.85 -3.78 -4.36
CA GLY A 129 26.09 -2.34 -4.44
C GLY A 129 25.12 -1.57 -3.55
N TYR A 130 25.43 -0.30 -3.29
CA TYR A 130 24.59 0.56 -2.47
C TYR A 130 24.34 1.87 -3.19
N ASN A 131 23.07 2.24 -3.34
CA ASN A 131 22.66 3.55 -3.79
C ASN A 131 22.29 4.40 -2.56
N TYR A 132 23.08 5.44 -2.30
CA TYR A 132 22.87 6.37 -1.19
C TYR A 132 22.03 7.55 -1.68
N VAL A 133 20.96 7.84 -0.96
CA VAL A 133 20.15 9.03 -1.16
C VAL A 133 20.27 9.90 0.07
N TYR A 134 20.66 11.16 -0.13
CA TYR A 134 20.80 12.15 0.92
C TYR A 134 19.63 13.12 0.87
N ASN A 135 19.01 13.31 2.03
CA ASN A 135 17.99 14.32 2.24
C ASN A 135 18.69 15.59 2.72
N MET A 136 18.84 16.56 1.84
CA MET A 136 19.30 17.90 2.23
C MET A 136 18.14 18.61 2.93
N THR A 137 18.17 18.63 4.26
CA THR A 137 17.31 19.50 5.04
C THR A 137 18.02 20.83 5.21
N ASP A 138 17.34 21.90 4.83
CA ASP A 138 17.85 23.25 5.02
C ASP A 138 17.75 23.59 6.50
N HIS A 139 18.88 23.52 7.19
CA HIS A 139 19.03 24.05 8.54
C HIS A 139 19.31 25.56 8.43
N PHE A 140 18.29 26.36 8.08
CA PHE A 140 18.31 27.78 8.40
C PHE A 140 18.08 27.93 9.91
N ASP A 141 19.15 27.79 10.69
CA ASP A 141 19.19 28.35 12.03
C ASP A 141 19.69 29.80 11.92
N SER A 142 18.77 30.75 12.10
CA SER A 142 19.09 32.08 12.63
C SER A 142 18.01 32.53 13.60
#